data_AF-A0A7V9KSB8-F1
#
_entry.id   AF-A0A7V9KSB8-F1
#
_cell.length_a   1.000
_cell.length_b   1.000
_cell.length_c   1.000
_cell.angle_alpha   90.00
_cell.angle_beta   90.00
_cell.angle_gamma   90.00
#
_symmetry.space_group_name_H-M   'P 1'
#
loop_
_entity.id
_entity.type
_entity.pdbx_description
1 polymer ?
#
loop_
_entity_poly.entity_id
_entity_poly.type
_entity_poly.pdbx_seq_one_letter_code
_entity_poly.pdbx_strand_id
1 'polypeptide(L)'
;MWVEQNLPYSFNDDGNLFVPSVLDPGSHLLSIDVYTSSGVAATSEANVTTTRPSVPAELEGKGFKHQAPEQQCATCDVPDGVWRIEFGADGVIRFDDPLGGKGTEAFEATSDGVLTLYGPTSWIVPEEARGGFCDPNGIATMNWQISGADLILSASGTDDPCPGRAGVFTGTYQPSS
;
A
#
# COMPACT_ATOMS: atom_id res chain seq x y z
N MET A 1 -11.29 7.86 -8.95
CA MET A 1 -12.53 7.93 -8.15
C MET A 1 -12.87 6.51 -7.72
N TRP A 2 -13.08 6.30 -6.43
CA TRP A 2 -13.43 5.01 -5.83
C TRP A 2 -14.92 4.99 -5.46
N VAL A 3 -15.54 3.82 -5.47
CA VAL A 3 -16.99 3.62 -5.23
C VAL A 3 -17.19 2.34 -4.42
N GLU A 4 -18.00 2.41 -3.36
CA GLU A 4 -18.53 1.23 -2.64
C GLU A 4 -19.97 0.95 -3.03
N GLN A 5 -20.28 -0.32 -3.23
CA GLN A 5 -21.63 -0.78 -3.60
C GLN A 5 -22.23 -1.75 -2.58
N ASN A 6 -21.45 -2.19 -1.60
CA ASN A 6 -21.80 -3.19 -0.61
C ASN A 6 -21.96 -2.59 0.78
N LEU A 7 -22.84 -3.22 1.58
CA LEU A 7 -23.03 -2.88 2.98
C LEU A 7 -22.02 -3.64 3.85
N PRO A 8 -21.42 -3.00 4.87
CA PRO A 8 -21.54 -1.59 5.24
C PRO A 8 -20.73 -0.67 4.29
N TYR A 9 -21.32 0.47 3.88
CA TYR A 9 -20.61 1.43 3.04
C TYR A 9 -19.44 2.07 3.81
N SER A 10 -18.23 1.61 3.53
CA SER A 10 -17.01 2.06 4.18
C SER A 10 -15.91 2.27 3.16
N PHE A 11 -15.06 3.28 3.36
CA PHE A 11 -13.99 3.59 2.43
C PHE A 11 -13.02 2.41 2.29
N ASN A 12 -12.64 2.11 1.05
CA ASN A 12 -11.59 1.17 0.67
C ASN A 12 -11.79 -0.28 1.18
N ASP A 13 -13.05 -0.74 1.19
CA ASP A 13 -13.52 -2.08 1.60
C ASP A 13 -13.07 -2.45 3.04
N ASP A 14 -14.03 -2.70 3.94
CA ASP A 14 -13.78 -3.05 5.35
C ASP A 14 -13.11 -1.97 6.24
N GLY A 15 -13.32 -0.68 5.95
CA GLY A 15 -12.99 0.40 6.88
C GLY A 15 -11.51 0.74 6.97
N ASN A 16 -10.75 0.47 5.91
CA ASN A 16 -9.38 0.95 5.78
C ASN A 16 -9.31 2.48 5.87
N LEU A 17 -8.20 2.99 6.44
CA LEU A 17 -8.02 4.42 6.62
C LEU A 17 -7.81 5.10 5.27
N PHE A 18 -8.45 6.26 5.08
CA PHE A 18 -7.98 7.21 4.09
C PHE A 18 -6.65 7.79 4.57
N VAL A 19 -5.58 7.58 3.79
CA VAL A 19 -4.23 8.06 4.08
C VAL A 19 -3.97 9.33 3.27
N PRO A 20 -4.12 10.55 3.84
CA PRO A 20 -4.07 11.78 3.06
C PRO A 20 -2.68 12.12 2.53
N SER A 21 -1.63 11.57 3.16
CA SER A 21 -0.22 11.85 2.83
C SER A 21 0.19 11.42 1.42
N VAL A 22 -0.60 10.56 0.77
CA VAL A 22 -0.36 10.16 -0.62
C VAL A 22 -0.72 11.26 -1.63
N LEU A 23 -1.60 12.20 -1.26
CA LEU A 23 -1.93 13.35 -2.09
C LEU A 23 -0.77 14.35 -2.15
N ASP A 24 -0.69 15.11 -3.23
CA ASP A 24 0.27 16.21 -3.34
C ASP A 24 0.12 17.21 -2.18
N PRO A 25 1.20 17.82 -1.67
CA PRO A 25 1.11 18.81 -0.61
C PRO A 25 0.19 19.99 -1.01
N GLY A 26 -0.73 20.35 -0.13
CA GLY A 26 -1.65 21.46 -0.39
C GLY A 26 -3.04 21.25 0.18
N SER A 27 -3.95 22.14 -0.17
CA SER A 27 -5.36 22.06 0.22
C SER A 27 -6.14 21.24 -0.80
N HIS A 28 -6.90 20.26 -0.32
CA HIS A 28 -7.76 19.38 -1.10
C HIS A 28 -9.18 19.42 -0.55
N LEU A 29 -10.15 19.36 -1.46
CA LEU A 29 -11.54 19.12 -1.11
C LEU A 29 -11.83 17.62 -1.29
N LEU A 30 -12.14 16.94 -0.19
CA LEU A 30 -12.66 15.58 -0.22
C LEU A 30 -14.18 15.66 -0.30
N SER A 31 -14.78 14.96 -1.25
CA SER A 31 -16.23 14.85 -1.39
C SER A 31 -16.64 13.38 -1.32
N ILE A 32 -17.74 13.11 -0.63
CA ILE A 32 -18.43 11.83 -0.62
C ILE A 32 -19.83 12.08 -1.18
N ASP A 33 -20.12 11.43 -2.31
CA ASP A 33 -21.44 11.40 -2.92
C ASP A 33 -22.11 10.05 -2.65
N VAL A 34 -23.32 10.08 -2.13
CA VAL A 34 -24.14 8.89 -1.84
C VAL A 34 -25.37 8.93 -2.72
N TYR A 35 -25.63 7.82 -3.43
CA TYR A 35 -26.82 7.63 -4.25
C TYR A 35 -27.62 6.44 -3.75
N THR A 36 -28.91 6.62 -3.48
CA THR A 36 -29.81 5.51 -3.16
C THR A 36 -30.30 4.83 -4.43
N SER A 37 -30.77 3.58 -4.32
CA SER A 37 -31.44 2.87 -5.42
C SER A 37 -32.73 3.56 -5.91
N SER A 38 -33.33 4.43 -5.09
CA SER A 38 -34.46 5.28 -5.46
C SER A 38 -34.05 6.59 -6.17
N GLY A 39 -32.75 6.83 -6.38
CA GLY A 39 -32.22 8.01 -7.07
C GLY A 39 -32.04 9.25 -6.20
N VAL A 40 -32.15 9.13 -4.86
CA VAL A 40 -31.85 10.23 -3.93
C VAL A 40 -30.34 10.37 -3.79
N ALA A 41 -29.83 11.60 -3.87
CA ALA A 41 -28.42 11.90 -3.70
C ALA A 41 -28.17 12.76 -2.44
N ALA A 42 -27.05 12.53 -1.77
CA ALA A 42 -26.53 13.39 -0.73
C ALA A 42 -25.02 13.53 -0.90
N THR A 43 -24.49 14.72 -0.63
CA THR A 43 -23.06 15.02 -0.70
C THR A 43 -22.58 15.55 0.64
N SER A 44 -21.39 15.12 1.05
CA SER A 44 -20.67 15.68 2.19
C SER A 44 -19.25 16.02 1.77
N GLU A 45 -18.77 17.18 2.20
CA GLU A 45 -17.46 17.71 1.82
C GLU A 45 -16.61 18.02 3.05
N ALA A 46 -15.30 17.86 2.92
CA ALA A 46 -14.32 18.28 3.91
C ALA A 46 -13.07 18.83 3.23
N ASN A 47 -12.56 19.95 3.74
CA ASN A 47 -11.25 20.45 3.32
C ASN A 47 -10.17 19.77 4.17
N VAL A 48 -9.16 19.24 3.51
CA VAL A 48 -7.96 18.70 4.16
C VAL A 48 -6.74 19.43 3.62
N THR A 49 -5.76 19.65 4.49
CA THR A 49 -4.44 20.12 4.06
C THR A 49 -3.48 18.98 4.24
N THR A 50 -2.79 18.61 3.18
CA THR A 50 -1.85 17.49 3.17
C THR A 50 -0.42 18.01 3.16
N THR A 51 0.43 17.27 3.86
CA THR A 51 1.87 17.35 3.77
C THR A 51 2.37 15.99 3.38
N ARG A 52 3.51 15.93 2.70
CA ARG A 52 4.13 14.66 2.38
C ARG A 52 5.13 14.26 3.47
N PRO A 53 5.08 13.03 4.01
CA PRO A 53 6.11 12.56 4.92
C PRO A 53 7.45 12.52 4.20
N SER A 54 8.54 12.79 4.92
CA SER A 54 9.87 12.63 4.38
C SER A 54 10.13 11.14 4.18
N VAL A 55 10.46 10.74 2.96
CA VAL A 55 10.97 9.39 2.69
C VAL A 55 12.48 9.38 2.93
N PRO A 56 13.05 8.39 3.64
CA PRO A 56 14.49 8.25 3.75
C PRO A 56 15.16 8.19 2.38
N ALA A 57 16.27 8.91 2.18
CA ALA A 57 16.99 8.99 0.90
C ALA A 57 17.52 7.63 0.42
N GLU A 58 17.65 6.68 1.35
CA GLU A 58 17.95 5.29 1.11
C GLU A 58 16.86 4.56 0.31
N LEU A 59 15.61 4.99 0.43
CA LEU A 59 14.44 4.38 -0.19
C LEU A 59 13.85 5.26 -1.31
N GLU A 60 13.85 6.58 -1.14
CA GLU A 60 13.14 7.53 -2.00
C GLU A 60 13.46 7.34 -3.51
N GLY A 61 12.43 7.03 -4.29
CA GLY A 61 12.52 6.83 -5.73
C GLY A 61 13.30 5.58 -6.16
N LYS A 62 13.56 4.63 -5.24
CA LYS A 62 14.34 3.44 -5.55
C LYS A 62 13.49 2.21 -5.73
N GLY A 63 13.85 1.46 -6.76
CA GLY A 63 13.31 0.14 -7.06
C GLY A 63 14.21 -0.96 -6.50
N PHE A 64 13.59 -2.01 -5.99
CA PHE A 64 14.24 -3.22 -5.53
C PHE A 64 13.52 -4.47 -6.03
N LYS A 65 14.20 -5.61 -5.99
CA LYS A 65 13.67 -6.91 -6.35
C LYS A 65 14.16 -7.99 -5.39
N HIS A 66 13.30 -8.96 -5.10
CA HIS A 66 13.71 -10.16 -4.37
C HIS A 66 13.05 -11.39 -4.98
N GLN A 67 13.66 -12.56 -4.76
CA GLN A 67 13.01 -13.84 -5.00
C GLN A 67 12.16 -14.17 -3.77
N ALA A 68 10.84 -14.21 -3.94
CA ALA A 68 9.92 -14.71 -2.92
C ALA A 68 9.62 -16.19 -3.21
N PRO A 69 9.58 -17.06 -2.18
CA PRO A 69 9.00 -18.39 -2.34
C PRO A 69 7.48 -18.29 -2.45
N GLU A 70 6.85 -19.33 -3.02
CA GLU A 70 5.39 -19.46 -2.99
C GLU A 70 4.89 -19.47 -1.54
N GLN A 71 3.83 -18.72 -1.27
CA GLN A 71 3.10 -18.75 -0.01
C GLN A 71 1.59 -18.78 -0.26
N GLN A 72 0.95 -19.82 0.27
CA GLN A 72 -0.50 -19.97 0.24
C GLN A 72 -1.07 -19.86 1.65
N CYS A 73 -2.20 -19.18 1.79
CA CYS A 73 -2.98 -19.15 3.02
C CYS A 73 -4.48 -19.14 2.71
N ALA A 74 -5.34 -19.05 3.73
CA ALA A 74 -6.79 -19.08 3.54
C ALA A 74 -7.32 -17.95 2.64
N THR A 75 -6.64 -16.80 2.63
CA THR A 75 -7.09 -15.57 1.94
C THR A 75 -5.99 -14.92 1.10
N CYS A 76 -4.91 -15.64 0.81
CA CYS A 76 -3.77 -15.13 0.05
C CYS A 76 -3.15 -16.20 -0.84
N ASP A 77 -2.70 -15.76 -2.00
CA ASP A 77 -1.95 -16.54 -2.98
C ASP A 77 -0.76 -15.68 -3.44
N VAL A 78 0.42 -15.95 -2.87
CA VAL A 78 1.67 -15.26 -3.18
C VAL A 78 2.48 -16.18 -4.08
N PRO A 79 2.54 -15.92 -5.41
CA PRO A 79 3.32 -16.74 -6.33
C PRO A 79 4.83 -16.71 -6.06
N ASP A 80 5.49 -17.86 -6.29
CA ASP A 80 6.95 -17.93 -6.38
C ASP A 80 7.46 -17.09 -7.55
N GLY A 81 8.58 -16.41 -7.34
CA GLY A 81 9.27 -15.68 -8.39
C GLY A 81 9.88 -14.37 -7.93
N VAL A 82 10.24 -13.55 -8.92
CA VAL A 82 10.86 -12.25 -8.67
C VAL A 82 9.79 -11.19 -8.51
N TRP A 83 9.62 -10.73 -7.27
CA TRP A 83 8.81 -9.57 -6.95
C TRP A 83 9.63 -8.29 -7.07
N ARG A 84 8.97 -7.20 -7.46
CA ARG A 84 9.56 -5.86 -7.54
C ARG A 84 8.80 -4.92 -6.65
N ILE A 85 9.52 -4.05 -5.96
CA ILE A 85 8.94 -2.96 -5.18
C ILE A 85 9.65 -1.64 -5.51
N GLU A 86 8.92 -0.55 -5.54
CA GLU A 86 9.44 0.80 -5.70
C GLU A 86 8.88 1.70 -4.61
N PHE A 87 9.76 2.36 -3.87
CA PHE A 87 9.38 3.34 -2.86
C PHE A 87 9.24 4.71 -3.51
N GLY A 88 8.00 5.08 -3.87
CA GLY A 88 7.73 6.37 -4.47
C GLY A 88 8.00 7.51 -3.48
N ALA A 89 8.53 8.62 -4.01
CA ALA A 89 8.65 9.87 -3.25
C ALA A 89 7.29 10.39 -2.78
N ASP A 90 6.19 9.86 -3.33
CA ASP A 90 4.81 10.15 -2.99
C ASP A 90 4.27 9.41 -1.74
N GLY A 91 5.10 8.62 -1.06
CA GLY A 91 4.65 7.83 0.10
C GLY A 91 3.82 6.61 -0.31
N VAL A 92 3.99 6.15 -1.56
CA VAL A 92 3.33 4.96 -2.09
C VAL A 92 4.38 3.95 -2.53
N ILE A 93 4.33 2.74 -1.97
CA ILE A 93 5.03 1.60 -2.51
C ILE A 93 4.23 1.08 -3.69
N ARG A 94 4.90 0.86 -4.82
CA ARG A 94 4.35 0.15 -5.99
C ARG A 94 5.04 -1.19 -6.08
N PHE A 95 4.29 -2.25 -6.32
CA PHE A 95 4.87 -3.58 -6.47
C PHE A 95 4.30 -4.34 -7.64
N ASP A 96 5.14 -5.17 -8.24
CA ASP A 96 4.80 -6.11 -9.30
C ASP A 96 5.05 -7.54 -8.81
N ASP A 97 4.10 -8.43 -9.08
CA ASP A 97 4.24 -9.86 -8.85
C ASP A 97 4.88 -10.57 -10.07
N PRO A 98 5.39 -11.80 -9.90
CA PRO A 98 6.01 -12.58 -10.96
C PRO A 98 5.07 -12.98 -12.12
N LEU A 99 3.76 -12.95 -11.91
CA LEU A 99 2.73 -13.31 -12.88
C LEU A 99 2.16 -12.07 -13.62
N GLY A 100 2.68 -10.88 -13.33
CA GLY A 100 2.30 -9.61 -13.95
C GLY A 100 1.19 -8.86 -13.21
N GLY A 101 0.73 -9.36 -12.07
CA GLY A 101 -0.13 -8.61 -11.16
C GLY A 101 0.63 -7.44 -10.52
N LYS A 102 -0.14 -6.46 -10.06
CA LYS A 102 0.37 -5.19 -9.54
C LYS A 102 -0.35 -4.83 -8.26
N GLY A 103 0.24 -3.97 -7.46
CA GLY A 103 -0.48 -3.32 -6.38
C GLY A 103 0.29 -2.17 -5.78
N THR A 104 -0.37 -1.52 -4.82
CA THR A 104 0.19 -0.37 -4.13
C THR A 104 -0.14 -0.39 -2.66
N GLU A 105 0.74 0.14 -1.84
CA GLU A 105 0.59 0.27 -0.39
C GLU A 105 1.00 1.70 0.01
N ALA A 106 0.16 2.41 0.75
CA ALA A 106 0.60 3.65 1.40
C ALA A 106 1.63 3.31 2.48
N PHE A 107 2.69 4.10 2.59
CA PHE A 107 3.72 3.88 3.59
C PHE A 107 4.21 5.14 4.30
N GLU A 108 4.71 4.94 5.51
CA GLU A 108 5.61 5.86 6.19
C GLU A 108 6.89 5.11 6.57
N ALA A 109 8.05 5.73 6.35
CA ALA A 109 9.33 5.15 6.74
C ALA A 109 10.13 6.14 7.58
N THR A 110 10.70 5.68 8.67
CA THR A 110 11.50 6.48 9.61
C THR A 110 12.97 6.12 9.49
N SER A 111 13.86 7.07 9.78
CA SER A 111 15.31 6.88 9.67
C SER A 111 15.89 5.88 10.68
N ASP A 112 15.15 5.52 11.73
CA ASP A 112 15.51 4.47 12.71
C ASP A 112 15.09 3.06 12.27
N GLY A 113 14.62 2.91 11.03
CA GLY A 113 14.39 1.61 10.41
C GLY A 113 12.98 1.07 10.59
N VAL A 114 11.98 1.90 10.88
CA VAL A 114 10.57 1.49 10.93
C VAL A 114 9.87 1.82 9.61
N LEU A 115 9.10 0.87 9.09
CA LEU A 115 8.25 0.99 7.91
C LEU A 115 6.81 0.65 8.32
N THR A 116 5.90 1.60 8.22
CA THR A 116 4.47 1.38 8.44
C THR A 116 3.76 1.31 7.11
N LEU A 117 2.99 0.24 6.89
CA LEU A 117 2.15 0.02 5.71
C LEU A 117 0.70 0.21 6.12
N TYR A 118 -0.06 1.01 5.38
CA TYR A 118 -1.42 1.41 5.77
C TYR A 118 -2.54 0.72 4.99
N GLY A 119 -2.19 -0.11 4.01
CA GLY A 119 -3.16 -0.76 3.15
C GLY A 119 -3.17 -0.21 1.72
N PRO A 120 -4.03 -0.78 0.88
CA PRO A 120 -3.97 -0.55 -0.55
C PRO A 120 -4.36 0.87 -0.92
N THR A 121 -3.63 1.43 -1.88
CA THR A 121 -3.89 2.75 -2.48
C THR A 121 -4.33 2.62 -3.94
N SER A 122 -5.00 1.52 -4.29
CA SER A 122 -5.45 1.23 -5.66
C SER A 122 -6.35 2.33 -6.25
N TRP A 123 -7.01 3.12 -5.39
CA TRP A 123 -7.90 4.23 -5.75
C TRP A 123 -7.20 5.49 -6.29
N ILE A 124 -5.89 5.68 -6.05
CA ILE A 124 -5.11 6.80 -6.63
C ILE A 124 -4.34 6.43 -7.89
N VAL A 125 -4.18 5.14 -8.20
CA VAL A 125 -3.42 4.69 -9.36
C VAL A 125 -4.32 4.38 -10.57
N PRO A 126 -3.76 4.42 -11.80
CA PRO A 126 -4.44 3.94 -12.99
C PRO A 126 -4.94 2.50 -12.85
N GLU A 127 -6.01 2.15 -13.57
CA GLU A 127 -6.69 0.85 -13.44
C GLU A 127 -5.74 -0.32 -13.68
N GLU A 128 -4.84 -0.19 -14.65
CA GLU A 128 -3.82 -1.18 -14.98
C GLU A 128 -2.81 -1.43 -13.87
N ALA A 129 -2.67 -0.50 -12.92
CA ALA A 129 -1.78 -0.62 -11.76
C ALA A 129 -2.53 -1.01 -10.48
N ARG A 130 -3.85 -1.23 -10.57
CA ARG A 130 -4.65 -1.69 -9.44
C ARG A 130 -4.45 -3.18 -9.23
N GLY A 131 -4.43 -3.54 -7.96
CA GLY A 131 -4.49 -4.90 -7.48
C GLY A 131 -4.15 -4.93 -6.00
N GLY A 132 -3.93 -6.13 -5.52
CA GLY A 132 -3.63 -6.41 -4.12
C GLY A 132 -3.35 -7.89 -3.99
N PHE A 133 -2.70 -8.26 -2.90
CA PHE A 133 -2.35 -9.65 -2.60
C PHE A 133 -3.04 -10.14 -1.32
N CYS A 134 -3.91 -9.31 -0.73
CA CYS A 134 -4.42 -9.57 0.61
C CYS A 134 -5.82 -9.08 0.92
N ASP A 135 -6.46 -9.85 1.78
CA ASP A 135 -7.76 -9.61 2.41
C ASP A 135 -7.83 -10.44 3.73
N PRO A 136 -8.16 -9.86 4.91
CA PRO A 136 -8.35 -8.43 5.16
C PRO A 136 -7.05 -7.64 5.07
N ASN A 137 -7.17 -6.39 4.61
CA ASN A 137 -6.09 -5.42 4.71
C ASN A 137 -6.11 -4.71 6.06
N GLY A 138 -4.98 -4.15 6.44
CA GLY A 138 -4.87 -3.29 7.62
C GLY A 138 -3.44 -2.81 7.84
N ILE A 139 -3.24 -2.04 8.91
CA ILE A 139 -1.95 -1.45 9.21
C ILE A 139 -0.97 -2.54 9.63
N ALA A 140 0.22 -2.54 9.03
CA ALA A 140 1.34 -3.37 9.48
C ALA A 140 2.59 -2.53 9.73
N THR A 141 3.43 -3.02 10.64
CA THR A 141 4.73 -2.44 10.91
C THR A 141 5.82 -3.46 10.59
N MET A 142 6.82 -3.00 9.86
CA MET A 142 8.00 -3.73 9.44
C MET A 142 9.27 -2.97 9.84
N ASN A 143 10.38 -3.69 9.93
CA ASN A 143 11.70 -3.11 10.04
C ASN A 143 12.34 -3.08 8.66
N TRP A 144 13.03 -1.99 8.34
CA TRP A 144 13.83 -1.84 7.14
C TRP A 144 15.26 -1.45 7.50
N GLN A 145 16.21 -1.91 6.69
CA GLN A 145 17.62 -1.51 6.78
C GLN A 145 18.29 -1.64 5.42
N ILE A 146 19.32 -0.85 5.18
CA ILE A 146 20.23 -1.03 4.04
C ILE A 146 21.50 -1.73 4.51
N SER A 147 21.88 -2.80 3.83
CA SER A 147 23.15 -3.50 4.01
C SER A 147 23.92 -3.51 2.69
N GLY A 148 24.93 -2.66 2.56
CA GLY A 148 25.56 -2.41 1.27
C GLY A 148 24.59 -1.71 0.32
N ALA A 149 24.21 -2.39 -0.77
CA ALA A 149 23.18 -1.90 -1.70
C ALA A 149 21.82 -2.60 -1.51
N ASP A 150 21.77 -3.64 -0.67
CA ASP A 150 20.58 -4.45 -0.50
C ASP A 150 19.67 -3.84 0.57
N LEU A 151 18.38 -3.82 0.29
CA LEU A 151 17.32 -3.53 1.25
C LEU A 151 16.97 -4.83 1.99
N ILE A 152 16.84 -4.78 3.30
CA ILE A 152 16.34 -5.90 4.10
C ILE A 152 15.07 -5.45 4.79
N LEU A 153 13.99 -6.19 4.55
CA LEU A 153 12.69 -5.98 5.16
C LEU A 153 12.35 -7.17 6.05
N SER A 154 11.85 -6.91 7.26
CA SER A 154 11.39 -7.95 8.19
C SER A 154 10.14 -7.51 8.94
N ALA A 155 9.27 -8.44 9.29
CA ALA A 155 8.10 -8.14 10.12
C ALA A 155 8.55 -7.66 11.52
N SER A 156 7.90 -6.61 12.05
CA SER A 156 8.16 -6.10 13.42
C SER A 156 7.28 -6.73 14.50
N GLY A 157 6.36 -7.64 14.14
CA GLY A 157 5.42 -8.26 15.07
C GLY A 157 4.48 -9.28 14.39
N THR A 158 3.43 -9.67 15.10
CA THR A 158 2.41 -10.64 14.65
C THR A 158 1.04 -10.03 14.37
N ASP A 159 0.87 -8.72 14.57
CA ASP A 159 -0.42 -8.04 14.49
C ASP A 159 -0.79 -7.62 13.06
N ASP A 160 -0.14 -8.21 12.06
CA ASP A 160 -0.47 -7.99 10.66
C ASP A 160 -1.75 -8.78 10.31
N PRO A 161 -2.87 -8.11 10.03
CA PRO A 161 -4.12 -8.81 9.68
C PRO A 161 -4.04 -9.47 8.30
N CYS A 162 -3.03 -9.11 7.50
CA CYS A 162 -2.82 -9.62 6.17
C CYS A 162 -1.83 -10.80 6.19
N PRO A 163 -2.29 -12.05 5.99
CA PRO A 163 -1.39 -13.20 6.12
C PRO A 163 -0.37 -13.31 4.98
N GLY A 164 -0.64 -12.71 3.82
CA GLY A 164 0.23 -12.74 2.63
C GLY A 164 1.34 -11.68 2.63
N ARG A 165 1.24 -10.63 3.45
CA ARG A 165 2.16 -9.48 3.40
C ARG A 165 3.59 -9.85 3.75
N ALA A 166 3.78 -10.74 4.71
CA ALA A 166 5.10 -11.24 5.03
C ALA A 166 5.75 -11.97 3.84
N GLY A 167 4.98 -12.74 3.07
CA GLY A 167 5.46 -13.43 1.88
C GLY A 167 5.91 -12.50 0.76
N VAL A 168 5.22 -11.37 0.61
CA VAL A 168 5.57 -10.33 -0.36
C VAL A 168 6.73 -9.48 0.14
N PHE A 169 6.64 -8.90 1.33
CA PHE A 169 7.56 -7.85 1.76
C PHE A 169 8.77 -8.34 2.54
N THR A 170 8.75 -9.52 3.19
CA THR A 170 9.89 -9.95 4.01
C THR A 170 10.99 -10.57 3.14
N GLY A 171 12.22 -10.10 3.29
CA GLY A 171 13.36 -10.67 2.59
C GLY A 171 14.50 -9.70 2.37
N THR A 172 15.50 -10.16 1.61
CA THR A 172 16.61 -9.35 1.13
C THR A 172 16.37 -9.00 -0.34
N TYR A 173 16.35 -7.71 -0.59
CA TYR A 173 15.98 -7.05 -1.82
C TYR A 173 17.21 -6.41 -2.46
N GLN A 174 17.51 -6.83 -3.69
CA GLN A 174 18.58 -6.27 -4.50
C GLN A 174 18.06 -5.04 -5.25
N PRO A 175 18.91 -4.05 -5.58
CA PRO A 175 18.51 -2.95 -6.45
C PRO A 175 17.94 -3.45 -7.80
N SER A 176 16.83 -2.86 -8.22
CA SER A 176 16.34 -2.99 -9.59
C SER A 176 17.22 -2.13 -10.49
N SER A 177 17.70 -2.73 -11.60
CA SER A 177 18.55 -2.05 -12.60
C SER A 177 17.69 -1.38 -13.65
#